data_AF-A0A7W7W2B1-F1
#
_entry.id   AF-A0A7W7W2B1-F1
#
_cell.length_a   1.000
_cell.length_b   1.000
_cell.length_c   1.000
_cell.angle_alpha   90.00
_cell.angle_beta   90.00
_cell.angle_gamma   90.00
#
_symmetry.space_group_name_H-M   'P 1'
#
loop_
_entity.id
_entity.type
_entity.pdbx_description
1 polymer ?
#
loop_
_entity_poly.entity_id
_entity_poly.type
_entity_poly.pdbx_seq_one_letter_code
_entity_poly.pdbx_strand_id
1 'polypeptide(L)' 'MKRADLDTRTVLAAIRDHGMSAYGHLCATYPEKVVLAAFEREVRAGRTECGVAPHLPWLTRAGRELTEEGQ' A
#
# COMPACT_ATOMS: atom_id res chain seq x y z
N MET A 1 6.00 22.78 -0.59
CA MET A 1 5.68 21.44 -0.03
C MET A 1 6.05 20.41 -1.07
N LYS A 2 7.08 19.59 -0.84
CA LYS A 2 7.40 18.45 -1.72
C LYS A 2 6.14 17.58 -1.76
N ARG A 3 5.57 17.35 -2.95
CA ARG A 3 4.56 16.30 -3.14
C ARG A 3 5.24 15.01 -2.66
N ALA A 4 4.91 14.57 -1.45
CA ALA A 4 5.30 13.27 -0.97
C ALA A 4 4.40 12.28 -1.72
N ASP A 5 4.74 12.06 -2.99
CA ASP A 5 4.04 11.08 -3.81
C ASP A 5 4.37 9.71 -3.24
N LEU A 6 3.39 9.08 -2.61
CA LEU A 6 3.52 7.74 -2.09
C LEU A 6 3.42 6.78 -3.28
N ASP A 7 4.58 6.34 -3.75
CA ASP A 7 4.68 5.47 -4.92
C ASP A 7 4.19 4.04 -4.62
N THR A 8 3.87 3.31 -5.69
CA THR A 8 3.36 1.94 -5.60
C THR A 8 4.31 1.00 -4.88
N ARG A 9 5.63 1.13 -5.09
CA ARG A 9 6.62 0.23 -4.48
C ARG A 9 6.63 0.38 -2.95
N THR A 10 6.52 1.61 -2.47
CA THR A 10 6.47 1.92 -1.03
C THR A 10 5.21 1.34 -0.39
N VAL A 11 4.05 1.46 -1.04
CA VAL A 11 2.78 0.89 -0.54
C VAL A 11 2.86 -0.63 -0.50
N LEU A 12 3.28 -1.28 -1.58
CA LEU A 12 3.34 -2.74 -1.64
C LEU A 12 4.38 -3.32 -0.68
N ALA A 13 5.55 -2.67 -0.53
CA ALA A 13 6.55 -3.05 0.46
C ALA A 13 6.00 -2.95 1.88
N ALA A 14 5.30 -1.86 2.21
CA ALA A 14 4.68 -1.70 3.53
C ALA A 14 3.64 -2.78 3.82
N ILE A 15 2.81 -3.15 2.83
CA ILE A 15 1.83 -4.24 2.97
C ILE A 15 2.53 -5.59 3.13
N ARG A 16 3.59 -5.85 2.38
CA ARG A 16 4.39 -7.08 2.51
C ARG A 16 4.99 -7.21 3.91
N ASP A 17 5.61 -6.14 4.40
CA ASP A 17 6.44 -6.17 5.60
C ASP A 17 5.61 -6.01 6.89
N HIS A 18 4.48 -5.30 6.83
CA HIS A 18 3.65 -4.98 8.00
C HIS A 18 2.21 -5.50 7.93
N GLY A 19 1.79 -6.09 6.80
CA GLY A 19 0.44 -6.64 6.61
C GLY A 19 -0.65 -5.63 6.97
N MET A 20 -1.53 -6.01 7.89
CA MET A 20 -2.63 -5.18 8.40
C MET A 20 -2.17 -3.86 9.06
N SER A 21 -0.91 -3.75 9.48
CA SER A 21 -0.38 -2.53 10.13
C SER A 21 0.19 -1.51 9.13
N ALA A 22 0.26 -1.86 7.83
CA ALA A 22 0.89 -1.04 6.80
C ALA A 22 0.32 0.38 6.72
N TYR A 23 -1.00 0.53 6.81
CA TYR A 23 -1.67 1.83 6.77
C TYR A 23 -1.20 2.74 7.91
N GLY A 24 -1.23 2.24 9.15
CA GLY A 24 -0.78 3.00 10.32
C GLY A 24 0.71 3.34 10.25
N HIS A 25 1.53 2.43 9.74
CA HIS A 25 2.96 2.67 9.59
C HIS A 25 3.26 3.77 8.56
N LEU A 26 2.54 3.79 7.44
CA LEU A 26 2.68 4.85 6.44
C LEU A 26 2.13 6.19 6.94
N CYS A 27 1.03 6.19 7.70
CA CYS A 27 0.47 7.40 8.31
C CYS A 27 1.40 8.04 9.36
N ALA A 28 2.37 7.30 9.92
CA ALA A 28 3.39 7.88 10.80
C ALA A 28 4.36 8.82 10.05
N THR A 29 4.49 8.66 8.73
CA THR A 29 5.46 9.40 7.89
C THR A 29 4.77 10.31 6.87
N TYR A 30 3.61 9.90 6.37
CA TYR A 30 2.88 10.58 5.30
C TYR A 30 1.51 11.08 5.78
N PRO A 31 0.99 12.18 5.20
CA PRO A 31 -0.36 12.63 5.53
C PRO A 31 -1.38 11.53 5.22
N GLU A 32 -2.31 11.30 6.15
CA GLU A 32 -3.30 10.22 6.04
C GLU A 32 -4.05 10.22 4.69
N LYS A 33 -4.47 11.41 4.23
CA LYS A 33 -5.15 11.57 2.93
C LYS A 33 -4.34 11.05 1.74
N VAL A 34 -3.00 11.13 1.80
CA VAL A 34 -2.10 10.66 0.74
C VAL A 34 -1.98 9.14 0.82
N VAL A 35 -1.87 8.60 2.03
CA VAL A 35 -1.83 7.16 2.28
C VAL A 35 -3.13 6.52 1.78
N LEU A 36 -4.28 7.03 2.21
CA LEU A 36 -5.58 6.52 1.77
C LEU A 36 -5.73 6.53 0.24
N ALA A 37 -5.40 7.65 -0.42
CA ALA A 37 -5.49 7.74 -1.88
C ALA A 37 -4.57 6.73 -2.59
N ALA A 38 -3.39 6.44 -2.03
CA ALA A 38 -2.47 5.45 -2.58
C ALA A 38 -3.02 4.03 -2.39
N PHE A 39 -3.56 3.68 -1.22
CA PHE A 39 -4.20 2.38 -1.00
C PHE A 39 -5.39 2.15 -1.94
N GLU A 40 -6.27 3.15 -2.09
CA GLU A 40 -7.39 3.06 -3.02
C GLU A 40 -6.93 2.90 -4.49
N ARG A 41 -5.81 3.53 -4.86
CA ARG A 41 -5.21 3.37 -6.19
C ARG A 41 -4.73 1.94 -6.41
N GLU A 42 -4.06 1.33 -5.42
CA GLU A 42 -3.58 -0.06 -5.52
C GLU A 42 -4.72 -1.08 -5.54
N VAL A 43 -5.82 -0.81 -4.81
CA VAL A 43 -7.06 -1.59 -4.86
C VAL A 43 -7.70 -1.50 -6.25
N ARG A 44 -7.88 -0.30 -6.78
CA ARG A 44 -8.43 -0.10 -8.15
C ARG A 44 -7.57 -0.76 -9.22
N ALA A 45 -6.27 -0.86 -9.00
CA ALA A 45 -5.35 -1.53 -9.90
C ALA A 45 -5.27 -3.06 -9.72
N GLY A 46 -6.02 -3.64 -8.77
CA GLY A 46 -6.04 -5.08 -8.50
C GLY A 46 -4.77 -5.63 -7.85
N ARG A 47 -3.90 -4.75 -7.33
CA ARG A 47 -2.63 -5.15 -6.68
C ARG A 47 -2.79 -5.45 -5.20
N THR A 48 -3.84 -4.93 -4.59
CA THR A 48 -4.21 -5.17 -3.19
C THR A 48 -5.71 -5.43 -3.10
N GLU A 49 -6.10 -6.30 -2.19
CA GLU A 49 -7.48 -6.42 -1.77
C GLU A 49 -7.60 -5.92 -0.33
N CYS A 50 -8.67 -5.19 -0.06
CA CYS A 50 -9.06 -4.80 1.29
C CYS A 50 -10.40 -5.49 1.58
N GLY A 51 -10.58 -6.00 2.81
CA GLY A 51 -11.90 -6.42 3.29
C GLY A 51 -12.87 -5.23 3.43
N VAL A 52 -13.85 -5.32 4.34
CA VAL A 52 -14.85 -4.25 4.64
C VAL A 52 -14.21 -2.90 5.07
N ALA A 53 -12.89 -2.87 5.20
CA ALA A 53 -12.07 -1.80 5.73
C ALA A 53 -10.80 -1.61 4.88
N PRO A 54 -10.56 -0.44 4.23
CA PRO A 54 -9.33 -0.16 3.48
C PRO A 54 -8.05 -0.16 4.34
N HIS A 55 -8.19 -0.22 5.67
CA HIS A 55 -7.12 -0.31 6.65
C HIS A 55 -6.62 -1.74 6.92
N LEU A 56 -7.20 -2.77 6.26
CA LEU A 56 -6.76 -4.17 6.38
C LEU A 56 -6.38 -4.76 5.01
N PRO A 57 -5.26 -4.31 4.41
CA PRO A 57 -4.82 -4.73 3.09
C PRO A 57 -4.10 -6.09 3.14
N TRP A 58 -4.30 -6.92 2.12
CA TRP A 58 -3.41 -8.04 1.77
C TRP A 58 -3.01 -8.00 0.29
N LEU A 59 -1.85 -8.57 -0.03
CA LEU A 59 -1.35 -8.63 -1.41
C LEU A 59 -2.15 -9.66 -2.23
N THR A 60 -2.51 -9.28 -3.46
CA THR A 60 -2.99 -10.23 -4.48
C THR A 60 -1.81 -10.96 -5.11
N ARG A 61 -2.07 -11.95 -5.98
CA ARG A 61 -1.00 -12.63 -6.73
C ARG A 61 -0.17 -11.65 -7.56
N ALA A 62 -0.83 -10.73 -8.27
CA ALA A 62 -0.15 -9.69 -9.06
C ALA A 62 0.67 -8.73 -8.18
N GLY A 63 0.16 -8.40 -6.98
CA GLY A 63 0.90 -7.59 -6.01
C GLY A 63 2.17 -8.28 -5.51
N ARG A 64 2.12 -9.60 -5.30
CA ARG A 64 3.30 -10.40 -4.90
C ARG A 64 4.37 -10.42 -5.98
N GLU A 65 4.00 -10.69 -7.23
CA GLU A 65 4.94 -10.75 -8.37
C GLU A 65 5.75 -9.43 -8.51
N LEU A 66 5.09 -8.28 -8.32
CA LEU A 66 5.75 -6.96 -8.34
C LEU A 66 6.69 -6.70 -7.16
N THR A 67 6.61 -7.48 -6.08
CA THR A 67 7.51 -7.39 -4.92
C THR A 67 8.65 -8.41 -4.94
N GLU A 68 8.58 -9.42 -5.82
CA GLU A 68 9.58 -10.48 -5.97
C GLU A 68 10.53 -10.25 -7.17
N GLU A 69 10.15 -9.42 -8.15
CA GLU A 69 11.06 -8.97 -9.22
C GLU A 69 12.11 -7.99 -8.68
N GLY A 70 13.16 -8.52 -8.05
CA GLY A 70 14.30 -7.73 -7.58
C GLY A 70 15.24 -8.41 -6.58
N GLN A 71 15.23 -9.75 -6.50
CA GLN A 71 16.30 -10.52 -5.84
C GLN A 71 17.21 -11.19 -6.86
#